data_AF-A0A4Q5QZ90-F1
#
_entry.id   AF-A0A4Q5QZ90-F1
#
_cell.length_a   1.000
_cell.length_b   1.000
_cell.length_c   1.000
_cell.angle_alpha   90.00
_cell.angle_beta   90.00
_cell.angle_gamma   90.00
#
_symmetry.space_group_name_H-M   'P 1'
#
loop_
_entity.id
_entity.type
_entity.pdbx_description
1 polymer ?
#
loop_
_entity_poly.entity_id
_entity_poly.type
_entity_poly.pdbx_seq_one_letter_code
_entity_poly.pdbx_strand_id
1 'polypeptide(L)'
;MTILALLNRAETADAVLRAAVELQAILGDVSIRALHPRPDVEPDFMPTEEMMLPERRAAFEADQDALSAALRRVAEEQLPYDGMVERRL
;
A
#
# COMPACT_ATOMS: atom_id res chain seq x y z
N MET A 1 12.25 1.27 -17.49
CA MET A 1 12.19 2.20 -16.33
C MET A 1 11.08 1.73 -15.40
N THR A 2 11.02 2.15 -14.12
CA THR A 2 9.98 1.69 -13.20
C THR A 2 9.35 2.87 -12.46
N ILE A 3 8.02 2.92 -12.46
CA ILE A 3 7.23 3.81 -11.59
C ILE A 3 6.90 3.03 -10.31
N LEU A 4 7.29 3.60 -9.17
CA LEU A 4 6.95 3.06 -7.86
C LEU A 4 5.75 3.82 -7.30
N ALA A 5 4.63 3.12 -7.12
CA ALA A 5 3.43 3.67 -6.50
C ALA A 5 3.38 3.22 -5.03
N LEU A 6 3.69 4.13 -4.11
CA LEU A 6 3.58 3.89 -2.67
C LEU A 6 2.15 4.19 -2.20
N LEU A 7 1.47 3.16 -1.71
CA LEU A 7 0.08 3.22 -1.29
C LEU A 7 0.00 3.03 0.23
N ASN A 8 -0.43 4.07 0.94
CA ASN A 8 -0.61 4.04 2.40
C ASN A 8 -2.02 4.47 2.83
N ARG A 9 -2.89 4.82 1.87
CA ARG A 9 -4.24 5.33 2.09
C ARG A 9 -5.16 4.81 1.00
N ALA A 10 -6.30 4.25 1.39
CA ALA A 10 -7.25 3.68 0.43
C ALA A 10 -7.92 4.77 -0.42
N GLU A 11 -8.17 5.93 0.18
CA GLU A 11 -8.92 7.05 -0.41
C GLU A 11 -8.20 7.66 -1.62
N THR A 12 -6.87 7.60 -1.62
CA THR A 12 -6.02 8.17 -2.69
C THR A 12 -5.42 7.13 -3.62
N ALA A 13 -5.56 5.84 -3.31
CA ALA A 13 -4.89 4.77 -4.04
C ALA A 13 -5.31 4.69 -5.51
N ASP A 14 -6.61 4.85 -5.80
CA ASP A 14 -7.14 4.85 -7.16
C ASP A 14 -6.54 5.98 -7.99
N ALA A 15 -6.54 7.21 -7.47
CA ALA A 15 -5.98 8.37 -8.16
C ALA A 15 -4.47 8.23 -8.43
N VAL A 16 -3.71 7.71 -7.47
CA VAL A 16 -2.26 7.48 -7.62
C VAL A 16 -1.99 6.44 -8.71
N LEU A 17 -2.73 5.34 -8.72
CA LEU A 17 -2.53 4.28 -9.70
C LEU A 17 -2.97 4.70 -11.10
N ARG A 18 -4.08 5.44 -11.24
CA ARG A 18 -4.49 6.03 -12.53
C ARG A 18 -3.42 6.96 -13.09
N ALA A 19 -2.88 7.86 -12.26
CA ALA A 19 -1.81 8.75 -12.67
C ALA A 19 -0.56 7.97 -13.11
N ALA A 20 -0.22 6.88 -12.42
CA ALA A 20 0.89 6.01 -12.82
C ALA A 20 0.65 5.33 -14.19
N VAL A 21 -0.58 4.88 -14.46
CA VAL A 21 -0.98 4.30 -15.74
C VAL A 21 -0.93 5.34 -16.86
N GLU A 22 -1.41 6.56 -16.63
CA GLU A 22 -1.30 7.66 -17.59
C GLU A 22 0.16 8.00 -17.90
N LEU A 23 1.02 8.03 -16.88
CA LEU A 23 2.46 8.25 -17.07
C LEU A 23 3.12 7.10 -17.85
N GLN A 24 2.75 5.85 -17.57
CA GLN A 24 3.23 4.70 -18.35
C GLN A 24 2.84 4.84 -19.83
N ALA A 25 1.60 5.23 -20.14
CA ALA A 25 1.14 5.43 -21.50
C ALA A 25 1.93 6.52 -22.26
N ILE A 26 2.38 7.57 -21.56
CA ILE A 26 3.19 8.66 -22.15
C ILE A 26 4.66 8.24 -22.31
N LEU A 27 5.21 7.55 -21.31
CA LEU A 27 6.64 7.24 -21.23
C LEU A 27 7.01 5.94 -21.97
N GLY A 28 6.03 5.12 -22.35
CA GLY A 28 6.21 3.88 -23.10
C GLY A 28 6.60 2.72 -22.19
N ASP A 29 7.76 2.11 -22.43
CA ASP A 29 8.20 0.86 -21.77
C ASP A 29 8.65 1.09 -20.31
N VAL A 30 7.66 1.34 -19.46
CA VAL A 30 7.81 1.59 -18.03
C VAL A 30 6.95 0.60 -17.27
N SER A 31 7.51 -0.11 -16.29
CA SER A 31 6.74 -1.00 -15.43
C SER A 31 6.17 -0.21 -14.23
N ILE A 32 4.94 -0.49 -13.82
CA ILE A 32 4.39 0.05 -12.56
C ILE A 32 4.53 -1.01 -11.47
N ARG A 33 5.08 -0.62 -10.32
CA ARG A 33 5.13 -1.46 -9.10
C ARG A 33 4.40 -0.76 -7.97
N ALA A 34 3.31 -1.36 -7.50
CA ALA A 34 2.58 -0.88 -6.34
C ALA A 34 3.13 -1.52 -5.06
N LEU A 35 3.43 -0.70 -4.06
CA LEU A 35 3.93 -1.13 -2.75
C LEU A 35 3.08 -0.51 -1.64
N HIS A 36 2.73 -1.33 -0.66
CA HIS A 36 2.13 -0.88 0.59
C HIS A 36 3.11 -1.16 1.75
N PRO A 37 3.72 -0.12 2.34
CA PRO A 37 4.58 -0.31 3.51
C PRO A 37 3.71 -0.70 4.71
N ARG A 38 4.04 -1.81 5.35
CA ARG A 38 3.39 -2.28 6.57
C ARG A 38 4.28 -1.95 7.77
N PRO A 39 3.95 -0.93 8.58
CA PRO A 39 4.70 -0.64 9.79
C PRO A 39 4.56 -1.76 10.82
N ASP A 40 5.67 -2.13 11.47
CA ASP A 40 5.71 -3.14 12.54
C ASP A 40 5.19 -2.61 13.89
N VAL A 41 5.10 -1.29 14.02
CA VAL A 41 4.62 -0.57 15.20
C VAL A 41 3.66 0.53 14.78
N GLU A 42 2.66 0.80 15.61
CA GLU A 42 1.72 1.89 15.41
C GLU A 42 2.50 3.23 15.40
N PRO A 43 2.49 4.01 14.31
CA PRO A 43 3.36 5.19 14.18
C PRO A 43 3.09 6.27 15.23
N ASP A 44 1.84 6.38 15.67
CA ASP A 44 1.39 7.35 16.65
C ASP A 44 1.53 6.84 18.10
N PHE A 45 2.03 5.62 18.29
CA PHE A 45 2.28 5.07 19.60
C PHE A 45 3.52 5.71 20.24
N MET A 46 3.31 6.51 21.27
CA MET A 46 4.39 7.07 22.07
C MET A 46 4.77 6.10 23.21
N PRO A 47 6.05 5.71 23.34
CA PRO A 47 6.50 4.73 24.35
C PRO A 47 6.28 5.13 25.81
N THR A 48 5.87 6.37 26.07
CA THR A 48 5.85 6.97 27.40
C THR A 48 4.55 6.80 28.17
N GLU A 49 3.45 6.35 27.55
CA GLU A 49 2.14 6.32 28.24
C GLU A 49 1.48 4.95 28.34
N GLU A 50 1.78 3.98 27.47
CA GLU A 50 1.23 2.63 27.59
C GLU A 50 2.27 1.61 27.14
N MET A 51 2.38 0.46 27.81
CA MET A 51 2.94 -0.73 27.15
C MET A 51 1.98 -1.09 26.01
N MET A 52 2.49 -1.50 24.85
CA MET A 52 1.62 -1.93 23.75
C MET A 52 0.88 -3.20 24.21
N LEU A 53 -0.34 -3.03 24.73
CA LEU A 53 -1.13 -4.15 25.23
C LEU A 53 -1.40 -5.12 24.08
N PRO A 54 -1.45 -6.44 24.33
CA PRO A 54 -1.71 -7.43 23.28
C PRO A 54 -2.95 -7.13 22.45
N GLU A 55 -3.99 -6.58 23.07
CA GLU A 55 -5.25 -6.18 22.43
C GLU A 55 -5.05 -5.03 21.43
N ARG A 56 -4.25 -4.02 21.80
CA ARG A 56 -3.94 -2.87 20.92
C ARG A 56 -3.09 -3.31 19.73
N ARG A 57 -2.12 -4.20 19.96
CA ARG A 57 -1.33 -4.81 18.88
C ARG A 57 -2.21 -5.59 17.91
N ALA A 58 -3.14 -6.41 18.42
CA ALA A 58 -4.05 -7.18 17.59
C ALA A 58 -4.98 -6.28 16.75
N ALA A 59 -5.50 -5.19 17.33
CA ALA A 59 -6.29 -4.20 16.61
C ALA A 59 -5.48 -3.53 15.49
N PHE A 60 -4.26 -3.09 15.78
CA PHE A 60 -3.37 -2.50 14.79
C PHE A 60 -3.04 -3.48 13.64
N GLU A 61 -2.72 -4.74 13.96
CA GLU A 61 -2.45 -5.77 12.95
C GLU A 61 -3.67 -6.02 12.05
N ALA A 62 -4.87 -6.05 12.63
CA ALA A 62 -6.12 -6.19 11.89
C ALA A 62 -6.41 -4.99 10.97
N ASP A 63 -6.15 -3.77 11.42
CA ASP A 63 -6.28 -2.56 10.61
C ASP A 63 -5.30 -2.56 9.43
N GLN A 64 -4.05 -2.99 9.65
CA GLN A 64 -3.06 -3.14 8.58
C GLN A 64 -3.47 -4.21 7.55
N ASP A 65 -4.06 -5.32 8.00
CA ASP A 65 -4.57 -6.36 7.11
C ASP A 65 -5.77 -5.87 6.29
N ALA A 66 -6.69 -5.13 6.91
CA ALA A 66 -7.84 -4.53 6.24
C ALA A 66 -7.40 -3.51 5.18
N LEU A 67 -6.45 -2.63 5.51
CA LEU A 67 -5.88 -1.65 4.59
C LEU A 67 -5.15 -2.36 3.44
N SER A 68 -4.32 -3.36 3.74
CA SER A 68 -3.63 -4.18 2.73
C SER A 68 -4.61 -4.82 1.74
N ALA A 69 -5.73 -5.37 2.25
CA ALA A 69 -6.75 -5.98 1.42
C ALA A 69 -7.46 -4.95 0.53
N ALA A 70 -7.79 -3.77 1.07
CA ALA A 70 -8.41 -2.69 0.30
C ALA A 70 -7.48 -2.21 -0.82
N LEU A 71 -6.21 -1.94 -0.51
CA LEU A 71 -5.22 -1.48 -1.48
C LEU A 71 -4.94 -2.52 -2.57
N ARG A 72 -4.92 -3.81 -2.21
CA ARG A 72 -4.76 -4.88 -3.19
C ARG A 72 -5.90 -4.88 -4.21
N ARG A 73 -7.16 -4.74 -3.77
CA ARG A 73 -8.31 -4.69 -4.69
C ARG A 73 -8.20 -3.52 -5.66
N VAL A 74 -7.85 -2.33 -5.17
CA VAL A 74 -7.66 -1.16 -6.04
C VAL A 74 -6.52 -1.40 -7.04
N ALA A 75 -5.41 -2.01 -6.60
CA ALA A 75 -4.31 -2.36 -7.49
C ALA A 75 -4.72 -3.37 -8.57
N GLU A 76 -5.49 -4.40 -8.22
CA GLU A 76 -6.00 -5.40 -9.17
C GLU A 76 -6.98 -4.80 -10.19
N GLU A 77 -7.78 -3.82 -9.79
CA GLU A 77 -8.70 -3.10 -10.68
C GLU A 77 -7.95 -2.18 -11.68
N GLN A 78 -6.88 -1.52 -11.23
CA GLN A 78 -6.15 -0.54 -12.04
C GLN A 78 -4.98 -1.12 -12.84
N LEU A 79 -4.41 -2.25 -12.42
CA LEU A 79 -3.25 -2.89 -13.06
C LEU A 79 -3.61 -4.30 -13.57
N PRO A 80 -4.42 -4.43 -14.63
CA PRO A 80 -4.76 -5.73 -15.19
C PRO A 80 -3.53 -6.35 -15.87
N TYR A 81 -2.95 -7.36 -15.22
CA TYR A 81 -2.10 -8.41 -15.80
C TYR A 81 -0.69 -8.06 -16.37
N ASP A 82 -0.03 -6.99 -15.90
CA ASP A 82 1.43 -6.84 -16.08
C ASP A 82 2.18 -6.27 -14.85
N GLY A 83 1.47 -5.94 -13.77
CA GLY A 83 2.05 -5.40 -12.54
C GLY A 83 2.10 -6.45 -11.43
N MET A 84 3.22 -7.16 -11.27
CA MET A 84 3.45 -8.01 -10.09
C MET A 84 3.36 -7.17 -8.81
N VAL A 85 2.36 -7.44 -7.97
CA VAL A 85 2.33 -6.99 -6.57
C VAL A 85 3.28 -7.87 -5.78
N GLU A 86 4.58 -7.54 -5.79
CA GLU A 86 5.58 -8.24 -4.97
C GLU A 86 5.32 -7.95 -3.48
N ARG A 87 4.93 -8.99 -2.74
CA ARG A 87 5.02 -9.05 -1.28
C ARG A 87 6.49 -9.18 -0.90
N ARG A 88 7.07 -8.21 -0.19
CA ARG A 88 8.35 -8.44 0.51
C ARG A 88 8.22 -8.14 2.00
N LEU A 89 8.92 -9.02 2.72
CA LEU A 89 8.98 -9.28 4.15
C LEU A 89 9.43 -8.07 4.95
#